data_AF-A0A4P6L433-F1
#
_entry.id   AF-A0A4P6L433-F1
#
_cell.length_a   1.000
_cell.length_b   1.000
_cell.length_c   1.000
_cell.angle_alpha   90.00
_cell.angle_beta   90.00
_cell.angle_gamma   90.00
#
_symmetry.space_group_name_H-M   'P 1'
#
loop_
_entity.id
_entity.type
_entity.pdbx_description
1 polymer ?
#
loop_
_entity_poly.entity_id
_entity_poly.type
_entity_poly.pdbx_seq_one_letter_code
_entity_poly.pdbx_strand_id
1 'polypeptide(L)'
;MPSLAVFGRVARGPVRPRGETRDGRRNPPLVYMRIFTTLKVSTTHAGDRDQPRGDNSPGTCRAWPARQDRFGQVQCGRTVAALNEEIEGRWSAQGRCTGRMMALVASEQQEWQMSYVRDWKGQLAAIIERHNEMHAFRHKPISHNTREARRQSLFRMFGLLRQLGFMVAPANIGDRHVRALVRYWCAQPAAAMPAREQACSAAYIQQQLSILRVFAGWIGKAGLVHEAKAYVEDPALVARHYAAQRDFSWAANGVDAQTLVAKVTEMDRYVGIQLRLMLAFGMRRKEAVMFAPHVAEVPDYALPKGHPAAMRFVSFLRIKRGTKGGHLRYTAVRSDEQREALEEARRVAKTRDGHVGCPGLTLKQSLDRFSNVVRTVGISRKGLGVSAHGLRHQFANDLYFEIATVRSPVQGGDPALDPAVRRDAYRQVAEQLGHHRPQVSTAYLGSLRQEGGTNNEASAQHQG
;
A
#
# COMPACT_ATOMS: atom_id res chain seq x y z
N MET A 1 -57.39 2.26 -29.32
CA MET A 1 -56.36 3.13 -29.90
C MET A 1 -56.24 2.82 -31.38
N PRO A 2 -56.86 3.62 -32.24
CA PRO A 2 -56.19 3.97 -33.49
C PRO A 2 -56.30 5.47 -33.84
N SER A 3 -55.31 5.88 -34.63
CA SER A 3 -55.30 6.96 -35.64
C SER A 3 -55.21 8.44 -35.22
N LEU A 4 -54.14 9.03 -35.78
CA LEU A 4 -53.77 10.43 -35.89
C LEU A 4 -54.65 11.24 -36.87
N ALA A 5 -54.75 12.55 -36.60
CA ALA A 5 -54.52 13.74 -37.46
C ALA A 5 -55.43 14.89 -36.97
N VAL A 6 -54.97 16.14 -36.78
CA VAL A 6 -54.90 17.17 -37.84
C VAL A 6 -54.06 18.39 -37.38
N PHE A 7 -53.23 18.84 -38.33
CA PHE A 7 -52.55 20.11 -38.60
C PHE A 7 -52.74 21.39 -37.75
N GLY A 8 -51.61 22.10 -37.60
CA GLY A 8 -51.51 23.56 -37.56
C GLY A 8 -50.08 24.05 -37.84
N ARG A 9 -49.79 24.52 -39.07
CA ARG A 9 -48.53 25.16 -39.49
C ARG A 9 -48.58 26.66 -39.25
N VAL A 10 -47.48 27.26 -38.79
CA VAL A 10 -47.09 28.64 -39.12
C VAL A 10 -45.59 28.63 -39.47
N ALA A 11 -45.22 29.32 -40.55
CA ALA A 11 -43.87 29.38 -41.11
C ALA A 11 -43.41 30.84 -41.30
N ARG A 12 -42.08 30.98 -41.52
CA ARG A 12 -41.25 32.13 -41.94
C ARG A 12 -40.62 32.91 -40.78
N GLY A 13 -39.31 33.20 -40.73
CA GLY A 13 -38.22 33.09 -41.71
C GLY A 13 -36.84 33.35 -41.03
N PRO A 14 -35.73 33.43 -41.79
CA PRO A 14 -34.39 33.04 -41.35
C PRO A 14 -33.48 34.22 -40.93
N VAL A 15 -32.51 33.96 -40.05
CA VAL A 15 -31.38 34.87 -39.80
C VAL A 15 -30.07 34.15 -40.15
N ARG A 16 -29.34 34.72 -41.12
CA ARG A 16 -28.01 34.28 -41.58
C ARG A 16 -26.88 34.72 -40.62
N PRO A 17 -25.70 34.07 -40.70
CA PRO A 17 -24.54 34.36 -39.85
C PRO A 17 -23.64 35.47 -40.43
N ARG A 18 -22.94 36.21 -39.55
CA ARG A 18 -21.70 36.95 -39.84
C ARG A 18 -20.57 36.17 -39.13
N GLY A 19 -19.38 35.92 -39.67
CA GLY A 19 -18.57 36.67 -40.63
C GLY A 19 -17.25 37.04 -39.93
N GLU A 20 -16.15 36.46 -40.40
CA GLU A 20 -14.79 36.38 -39.85
C GLU A 20 -14.06 37.73 -39.59
N THR A 21 -13.00 37.70 -38.77
CA THR A 21 -11.69 38.30 -39.11
C THR A 21 -10.52 37.55 -38.46
N ARG A 22 -9.46 37.35 -39.25
CA ARG A 22 -8.12 36.80 -38.93
C ARG A 22 -7.18 37.91 -38.44
N ASP A 23 -6.31 37.59 -37.48
CA ASP A 23 -4.88 38.01 -37.41
C ASP A 23 -4.23 37.15 -36.29
N GLY A 24 -3.12 36.42 -36.39
CA GLY A 24 -2.00 36.48 -37.32
C GLY A 24 -0.72 36.97 -36.64
N ARG A 25 -0.23 36.36 -35.54
CA ARG A 25 1.13 36.69 -35.03
C ARG A 25 1.87 35.56 -34.27
N ARG A 26 2.82 34.99 -35.02
CA ARG A 26 4.13 34.37 -34.74
C ARG A 26 4.61 34.17 -33.29
N ASN A 27 5.08 32.94 -33.03
CA ASN A 27 6.06 32.55 -31.99
C ASN A 27 7.39 33.30 -32.11
N PRO A 28 8.09 33.53 -30.98
CA PRO A 28 9.55 33.52 -30.92
C PRO A 28 10.12 32.48 -29.92
N PRO A 29 11.43 32.14 -30.00
CA PRO A 29 12.00 30.94 -29.41
C PRO A 29 12.58 31.13 -27.99
N LEU A 30 12.89 29.97 -27.39
CA LEU A 30 13.62 29.70 -26.16
C LEU A 30 14.81 30.65 -25.86
N VAL A 31 14.85 31.18 -24.63
CA VAL A 31 16.10 31.54 -23.94
C VAL A 31 16.02 31.09 -22.48
N TYR A 32 16.93 30.18 -22.11
CA TYR A 32 17.22 29.74 -20.76
C TYR A 32 18.18 30.76 -20.12
N MET A 33 17.82 31.41 -19.02
CA MET A 33 18.78 32.14 -18.19
C MET A 33 18.57 31.84 -16.71
N ARG A 34 19.57 31.16 -16.13
CA ARG A 34 19.79 31.01 -14.69
C ARG A 34 20.26 32.36 -14.14
N ILE A 35 19.61 32.87 -13.10
CA ILE A 35 20.20 33.90 -12.24
C ILE A 35 20.01 33.47 -10.79
N PHE A 36 21.14 33.23 -10.12
CA PHE A 36 21.27 33.12 -8.67
C PHE A 36 20.98 34.48 -8.05
N THR A 37 20.13 34.53 -7.02
CA THR A 37 20.09 35.67 -6.10
C THR A 37 20.01 35.18 -4.67
N THR A 38 21.10 35.49 -3.96
CA THR A 38 21.32 35.38 -2.52
C THR A 38 20.38 36.30 -1.75
N LEU A 39 19.65 35.76 -0.78
CA LEU A 39 18.90 36.55 0.20
C LEU A 39 19.68 36.64 1.52
N LYS A 40 20.17 37.85 1.80
CA LYS A 40 20.59 38.33 3.12
C LYS A 40 19.37 38.33 4.05
N VAL A 41 19.53 37.82 5.28
CA VAL A 41 18.60 38.09 6.38
C VAL A 41 19.33 38.97 7.39
N SER A 42 18.79 40.17 7.56
CA SER A 42 19.25 41.20 8.49
C SER A 42 18.67 40.94 9.87
N THR A 43 19.51 41.07 10.89
CA THR A 43 19.17 41.10 12.31
C THR A 43 18.77 42.51 12.74
N THR A 44 17.68 42.64 13.49
CA THR A 44 17.37 43.84 14.29
C THR A 44 16.95 43.43 15.70
N HIS A 45 17.45 44.19 16.68
CA HIS A 45 17.36 43.98 18.12
C HIS A 45 16.41 45.03 18.76
N ALA A 46 15.79 44.60 19.87
CA ALA A 46 15.57 45.30 21.15
C ALA A 46 14.36 46.25 21.39
N GLY A 47 13.71 45.97 22.54
CA GLY A 47 13.05 46.90 23.49
C GLY A 47 11.53 46.77 23.60
N ASP A 48 10.84 46.83 24.75
CA ASP A 48 11.15 46.71 26.19
C ASP A 48 9.78 46.61 26.96
N ARG A 49 9.78 45.97 28.14
CA ARG A 49 8.83 46.02 29.30
C ARG A 49 7.30 45.74 29.16
N ASP A 50 6.79 44.76 29.91
CA ASP A 50 6.16 45.00 31.24
C ASP A 50 5.88 43.69 32.04
N GLN A 51 5.96 43.79 33.37
CA GLN A 51 5.81 42.73 34.39
C GLN A 51 4.36 42.73 34.98
N PRO A 52 3.87 41.67 35.68
CA PRO A 52 4.18 41.49 37.11
C PRO A 52 4.25 40.04 37.63
N ARG A 53 4.53 39.95 38.93
CA ARG A 53 5.11 38.87 39.75
C ARG A 53 4.11 37.80 40.24
N GLY A 54 4.65 36.64 40.66
CA GLY A 54 3.98 35.68 41.54
C GLY A 54 4.77 34.38 41.75
N ASP A 55 5.62 34.37 42.78
CA ASP A 55 6.49 33.28 43.25
C ASP A 55 5.74 32.01 43.70
N ASN A 56 6.31 30.83 43.40
CA ASN A 56 6.55 29.75 44.39
C ASN A 56 7.23 28.53 43.74
N SER A 57 8.44 28.24 44.20
CA SER A 57 9.28 27.05 43.97
C SER A 57 10.24 26.95 45.17
N PRO A 58 10.75 25.78 45.62
CA PRO A 58 11.54 24.91 44.74
C PRO A 58 11.54 23.39 45.02
N GLY A 59 11.97 22.63 44.01
CA GLY A 59 12.22 21.18 44.07
C GLY A 59 13.07 20.66 42.91
N THR A 60 14.25 21.27 42.72
CA THR A 60 15.50 20.77 42.09
C THR A 60 15.45 19.68 41.00
N CYS A 61 15.68 20.07 39.74
CA CYS A 61 16.32 19.24 38.70
C CYS A 61 17.73 19.79 38.42
N ARG A 62 18.76 18.97 38.57
CA ARG A 62 20.15 19.35 38.27
C ARG A 62 20.44 19.23 36.76
N ALA A 63 21.01 20.30 36.22
CA ALA A 63 21.59 20.39 34.89
C ALA A 63 22.89 19.58 34.77
N TRP A 64 23.14 19.06 33.56
CA TRP A 64 24.46 18.59 33.10
C TRP A 64 25.04 19.61 32.12
N PRO A 65 26.34 19.94 32.18
CA PRO A 65 26.92 20.98 31.34
C PRO A 65 27.22 20.50 29.92
N ALA A 66 27.04 21.41 28.97
CA ALA A 66 27.48 21.29 27.59
C ALA A 66 29.02 21.23 27.50
N ARG A 67 29.53 20.27 26.73
CA ARG A 67 30.87 20.32 26.14
C ARG A 67 30.73 20.30 24.63
N GLN A 68 31.18 21.38 24.00
CA GLN A 68 31.63 21.39 22.61
C GLN A 68 32.86 20.49 22.53
N ASP A 69 32.88 19.53 21.61
CA ASP A 69 34.14 19.03 21.05
C ASP A 69 33.93 18.41 19.65
N ARG A 70 34.58 19.07 18.68
CA ARG A 70 35.22 18.57 17.45
C ARG A 70 34.58 17.39 16.71
N PHE A 71 34.00 17.74 15.56
CA PHE A 71 33.79 16.81 14.44
C PHE A 71 35.13 16.25 13.94
N GLY A 72 35.39 14.98 14.23
CA GLY A 72 36.27 14.12 13.45
C GLY A 72 35.41 13.05 12.78
N GLN A 73 35.42 13.00 11.45
CA GLN A 73 34.87 11.88 10.69
C GLN A 73 35.58 10.58 11.14
N VAL A 74 34.85 9.66 11.77
CA VAL A 74 35.33 8.29 11.99
C VAL A 74 34.62 7.38 10.98
N GLN A 75 35.39 6.88 10.02
CA GLN A 75 34.98 5.80 9.13
C GLN A 75 34.64 4.57 9.98
N CYS A 76 33.36 4.24 10.11
CA CYS A 76 32.92 3.00 10.73
C CYS A 76 32.92 1.89 9.68
N GLY A 77 34.09 1.29 9.47
CA GLY A 77 34.30 0.20 8.53
C GLY A 77 35.47 -0.68 8.95
N ARG A 78 35.48 -1.17 10.19
CA ARG A 78 36.43 -2.23 10.58
C ARG A 78 35.75 -3.58 10.37
N THR A 79 36.24 -4.33 9.41
CA THR A 79 35.87 -5.74 9.21
C THR A 79 36.46 -6.57 10.36
N VAL A 80 35.88 -7.74 10.63
CA VAL A 80 36.45 -8.71 11.60
C VAL A 80 37.91 -9.04 11.24
N ALA A 81 38.25 -9.03 9.95
CA ALA A 81 39.62 -9.18 9.46
C ALA A 81 40.56 -8.05 9.92
N ALA A 82 40.12 -6.78 9.87
CA ALA A 82 40.94 -5.64 10.28
C ALA A 82 41.18 -5.59 11.81
N LEU A 83 40.24 -6.10 12.61
CA LEU A 83 40.43 -6.29 14.05
C LEU A 83 41.39 -7.46 14.34
N ASN A 84 41.33 -8.53 13.56
CA ASN A 84 42.27 -9.64 13.67
C ASN A 84 43.69 -9.25 13.29
N GLU A 85 43.91 -8.43 12.24
CA GLU A 85 45.25 -7.94 11.87
C GLU A 85 45.85 -6.99 12.91
N GLU A 86 45.05 -6.14 13.57
CA GLU A 86 45.54 -5.23 14.61
C GLU A 86 45.86 -5.98 15.93
N ILE A 87 45.12 -7.06 16.20
CA ILE A 87 45.43 -8.01 17.28
C ILE A 87 46.69 -8.79 16.91
N GLU A 88 46.80 -9.42 15.74
CA GLU A 88 48.03 -10.14 15.37
C GLU A 88 49.27 -9.22 15.30
N GLY A 89 49.11 -7.99 14.82
CA GLY A 89 50.18 -6.98 14.75
C GLY A 89 50.68 -6.49 16.11
N ARG A 90 49.82 -6.40 17.13
CA ARG A 90 50.24 -6.09 18.51
C ARG A 90 50.99 -7.24 19.18
N TRP A 91 50.77 -8.48 18.73
CA TRP A 91 51.28 -9.68 19.40
C TRP A 91 52.57 -10.22 18.77
N SER A 92 52.90 -9.79 17.54
CA SER A 92 54.22 -10.01 16.94
C SER A 92 55.37 -9.29 17.67
N ALA A 93 55.07 -8.28 18.51
CA ALA A 93 56.09 -7.48 19.20
C ALA A 93 56.48 -8.01 20.60
N GLN A 94 55.74 -8.99 21.14
CA GLN A 94 55.97 -9.52 22.49
C GLN A 94 56.10 -11.04 22.43
N GLY A 95 57.35 -11.51 22.35
CA GLY A 95 57.69 -12.91 22.23
C GLY A 95 57.11 -13.78 23.37
N ARG A 96 56.65 -14.97 22.95
CA ARG A 96 56.13 -16.11 23.73
C ARG A 96 54.67 -16.00 24.18
N CYS A 97 53.76 -16.19 23.23
CA CYS A 97 52.45 -16.78 23.51
C CYS A 97 52.61 -18.26 23.84
N THR A 98 52.32 -18.64 25.08
CA THR A 98 52.17 -20.05 25.47
C THR A 98 50.88 -20.60 24.87
N GLY A 99 50.86 -21.88 24.45
CA GLY A 99 49.68 -22.51 23.85
C GLY A 99 48.41 -22.43 24.72
N ARG A 100 48.56 -22.24 26.04
CA ARG A 100 47.47 -22.03 27.00
C ARG A 100 46.79 -20.67 26.86
N MET A 101 47.54 -19.61 26.54
CA MET A 101 47.00 -18.27 26.30
C MET A 101 46.22 -18.23 24.98
N MET A 102 46.75 -18.85 23.92
CA MET A 102 46.05 -18.99 22.63
C MET A 102 44.75 -19.79 22.77
N ALA A 103 44.75 -20.86 23.59
CA ALA A 103 43.54 -21.65 23.87
C ALA A 103 42.47 -20.85 24.66
N LEU A 104 42.88 -20.02 25.62
CA LEU A 104 41.97 -19.13 26.37
C LEU A 104 41.34 -18.07 25.46
N VAL A 105 42.15 -17.36 24.66
CA VAL A 105 41.64 -16.39 23.69
C VAL A 105 40.72 -17.04 22.66
N ALA A 106 41.06 -18.24 22.17
CA ALA A 106 40.19 -18.99 21.27
C ALA A 106 38.86 -19.37 21.94
N SER A 107 38.87 -19.81 23.21
CA SER A 107 37.66 -20.13 23.96
C SER A 107 36.77 -18.90 24.22
N GLU A 108 37.35 -17.76 24.58
CA GLU A 108 36.63 -16.49 24.76
C GLU A 108 36.05 -15.97 23.45
N GLN A 109 36.80 -16.07 22.34
CA GLN A 109 36.30 -15.76 21.01
C GLN A 109 35.14 -16.67 20.60
N GLN A 110 35.22 -17.96 20.92
CA GLN A 110 34.19 -18.95 20.60
C GLN A 110 32.92 -18.74 21.44
N GLU A 111 33.05 -18.43 22.73
CA GLU A 111 31.94 -18.03 23.60
C GLU A 111 31.31 -16.71 23.15
N TRP A 112 32.12 -15.71 22.80
CA TRP A 112 31.64 -14.45 22.27
C TRP A 112 30.88 -14.66 20.96
N GLN A 113 31.44 -15.43 20.03
CA GLN A 113 30.81 -15.74 18.74
C GLN A 113 29.50 -16.53 18.92
N MET A 114 29.44 -17.44 19.89
CA MET A 114 28.22 -18.16 20.26
C MET A 114 27.17 -17.25 20.92
N SER A 115 27.57 -16.34 21.81
CA SER A 115 26.68 -15.35 22.44
C SER A 115 26.14 -14.33 21.43
N TYR A 116 27.00 -13.88 20.52
CA TYR A 116 26.66 -12.99 19.41
C TYR A 116 25.66 -13.65 18.45
N VAL A 117 25.83 -14.94 18.14
CA VAL A 117 24.84 -15.66 17.33
C VAL A 117 23.53 -15.91 18.12
N ARG A 118 23.57 -16.01 19.45
CA ARG A 118 22.39 -16.19 20.30
C ARG A 118 21.52 -14.93 20.38
N ASP A 119 22.10 -13.73 20.49
CA ASP A 119 21.35 -12.47 20.52
C ASP A 119 21.04 -11.86 19.13
N TRP A 120 20.54 -12.70 18.22
CA TRP A 120 20.10 -12.20 16.92
C TRP A 120 18.88 -11.27 17.00
N LYS A 121 18.03 -11.44 18.04
CA LYS A 121 16.82 -10.63 18.22
C LYS A 121 17.18 -9.20 18.60
N GLY A 122 18.10 -9.02 19.57
CA GLY A 122 18.61 -7.71 19.96
C GLY A 122 19.31 -7.01 18.80
N GLN A 123 20.20 -7.72 18.10
CA GLN A 123 20.88 -7.19 16.91
C GLN A 123 19.90 -6.78 15.80
N LEU A 124 18.91 -7.62 15.49
CA LEU A 124 17.92 -7.30 14.47
C LEU A 124 17.08 -6.09 14.87
N ALA A 125 16.65 -6.02 16.14
CA ALA A 125 15.91 -4.87 16.66
C ALA A 125 16.72 -3.58 16.53
N ALA A 126 18.01 -3.60 16.89
CA ALA A 126 18.89 -2.44 16.80
C ALA A 126 19.07 -1.93 15.36
N ILE A 127 19.26 -2.84 14.39
CA ILE A 127 19.34 -2.47 12.97
C ILE A 127 18.02 -1.87 12.49
N ILE A 128 16.89 -2.47 12.84
CA ILE A 128 15.57 -1.97 12.45
C ILE A 128 15.34 -0.57 13.02
N GLU A 129 15.64 -0.34 14.30
CA GLU A 129 15.43 0.96 14.94
C GLU A 129 16.25 2.06 14.27
N ARG A 130 17.50 1.76 13.91
CA ARG A 130 18.41 2.71 13.25
C ARG A 130 17.97 3.10 11.84
N HIS A 131 17.32 2.22 11.08
CA HIS A 131 17.16 2.42 9.63
C HIS A 131 15.72 2.40 9.10
N ASN A 132 14.76 1.83 9.84
CA ASN A 132 13.44 1.52 9.30
C ASN A 132 12.50 2.73 9.16
N GLU A 133 12.96 3.95 9.40
CA GLU A 133 12.13 5.15 9.26
C GLU A 133 11.99 5.62 7.81
N MET A 134 12.95 5.26 6.96
CA MET A 134 13.09 5.83 5.62
C MET A 134 12.63 4.89 4.50
N HIS A 135 12.21 5.51 3.40
CA HIS A 135 11.90 4.80 2.17
C HIS A 135 13.17 4.26 1.52
N ALA A 136 13.08 3.07 0.92
CA ALA A 136 14.25 2.34 0.41
C ALA A 136 15.02 3.08 -0.68
N PHE A 137 14.32 3.87 -1.49
CA PHE A 137 14.87 4.56 -2.67
C PHE A 137 14.65 6.06 -2.69
N ARG A 138 13.76 6.57 -1.83
CA ARG A 138 13.33 7.98 -1.89
C ARG A 138 13.72 8.61 -0.58
N HIS A 139 14.17 9.85 -0.61
CA HIS A 139 14.47 10.59 0.61
C HIS A 139 13.18 11.10 1.27
N LYS A 140 12.41 10.16 1.84
CA LYS A 140 11.16 10.45 2.56
C LYS A 140 10.90 9.40 3.66
N PRO A 141 10.22 9.78 4.75
CA PRO A 141 9.78 8.83 5.76
C PRO A 141 8.72 7.86 5.20
N ILE A 142 8.67 6.66 5.76
CA ILE A 142 7.63 5.67 5.47
C ILE A 142 6.54 5.65 6.54
N SER A 143 5.36 5.14 6.16
CA SER A 143 4.24 5.02 7.11
C SER A 143 4.53 4.04 8.23
N HIS A 144 3.94 4.25 9.42
CA HIS A 144 4.02 3.31 10.55
C HIS A 144 3.64 1.88 10.14
N ASN A 145 2.64 1.69 9.28
CA ASN A 145 2.25 0.36 8.79
C ASN A 145 3.38 -0.31 7.98
N THR A 146 4.13 0.46 7.20
CA THR A 146 5.29 -0.06 6.45
C THR A 146 6.43 -0.43 7.40
N ARG A 147 6.68 0.40 8.42
CA ARG A 147 7.69 0.13 9.46
C ARG A 147 7.38 -1.19 10.15
N GLU A 148 6.13 -1.35 10.60
CA GLU A 148 5.67 -2.53 11.31
C GLU A 148 5.70 -3.78 10.43
N ALA A 149 5.22 -3.68 9.18
CA ALA A 149 5.28 -4.80 8.24
C ALA A 149 6.72 -5.29 7.99
N ARG A 150 7.67 -4.37 7.79
CA ARG A 150 9.10 -4.72 7.65
C ARG A 150 9.62 -5.40 8.90
N ARG A 151 9.36 -4.83 10.09
CA ARG A 151 9.80 -5.37 11.38
C ARG A 151 9.30 -6.80 11.56
N GLN A 152 7.99 -7.02 11.46
CA GLN A 152 7.38 -8.34 11.62
C GLN A 152 7.91 -9.35 10.61
N SER A 153 8.01 -8.96 9.33
CA SER A 153 8.56 -9.82 8.29
C SER A 153 10.00 -10.24 8.58
N LEU A 154 10.87 -9.32 8.98
CA LEU A 154 12.27 -9.62 9.29
C LEU A 154 12.38 -10.59 10.47
N PHE A 155 11.67 -10.35 11.57
CA PHE A 155 11.66 -11.29 12.69
C PHE A 155 11.13 -12.67 12.29
N ARG A 156 10.08 -12.73 11.46
CA ARG A 156 9.58 -14.00 10.91
C ARG A 156 10.64 -14.72 10.08
N MET A 157 11.35 -14.01 9.21
CA MET A 157 12.35 -14.59 8.31
C MET A 157 13.55 -15.13 9.08
N PHE A 158 14.08 -14.37 10.03
CA PHE A 158 15.19 -14.85 10.87
C PHE A 158 14.78 -15.98 11.82
N GLY A 159 13.54 -15.95 12.34
CA GLY A 159 12.98 -17.07 13.09
C GLY A 159 12.86 -18.33 12.24
N LEU A 160 12.36 -18.18 11.00
CA LEU A 160 12.27 -19.28 10.04
C LEU A 160 13.66 -19.83 9.68
N LEU A 161 14.65 -18.97 9.37
CA LEU A 161 16.02 -19.42 9.08
C LEU A 161 16.57 -20.35 10.17
N ARG A 162 16.30 -20.06 11.45
CA ARG A 162 16.70 -20.91 12.56
C ARG A 162 15.97 -22.25 12.61
N GLN A 163 14.67 -22.24 12.33
CA GLN A 163 13.89 -23.49 12.19
C GLN A 163 14.40 -24.35 11.03
N LEU A 164 14.99 -23.71 10.00
CA LEU A 164 15.64 -24.35 8.87
C LEU A 164 17.11 -24.74 9.15
N GLY A 165 17.59 -24.61 10.40
CA GLY A 165 18.96 -24.98 10.80
C GLY A 165 20.01 -23.88 10.61
N PHE A 166 19.64 -22.68 10.13
CA PHE A 166 20.57 -21.57 9.94
C PHE A 166 20.66 -20.69 11.18
N MET A 167 21.73 -20.86 11.95
CA MET A 167 22.06 -20.01 13.11
C MET A 167 22.81 -18.74 12.66
N VAL A 168 22.13 -17.91 11.86
CA VAL A 168 22.73 -16.72 11.24
C VAL A 168 22.48 -15.45 12.07
N ALA A 169 23.55 -14.69 12.32
CA ALA A 169 23.44 -13.33 12.86
C ALA A 169 22.92 -12.37 11.77
N PRO A 170 22.14 -11.32 12.11
CA PRO A 170 21.52 -10.43 11.12
C PRO A 170 22.49 -9.81 10.10
N ALA A 171 23.68 -9.37 10.56
CA ALA A 171 24.72 -8.83 9.68
C ALA A 171 25.31 -9.88 8.72
N ASN A 172 25.20 -11.17 9.04
CA ASN A 172 25.83 -12.29 8.33
C ASN A 172 24.88 -13.02 7.37
N ILE A 173 23.68 -12.47 7.11
CA ILE A 173 22.82 -13.00 6.05
C ILE A 173 23.56 -12.95 4.69
N GLY A 174 23.24 -13.90 3.82
CA GLY A 174 23.98 -14.25 2.61
C GLY A 174 23.09 -15.04 1.66
N ASP A 175 23.53 -15.25 0.42
CA ASP A 175 22.70 -15.79 -0.67
C ASP A 175 22.09 -17.16 -0.32
N ARG A 176 22.89 -18.05 0.31
CA ARG A 176 22.43 -19.37 0.81
C ARG A 176 21.18 -19.28 1.69
N HIS A 177 21.08 -18.23 2.52
CA HIS A 177 19.95 -18.03 3.43
C HIS A 177 18.71 -17.56 2.68
N VAL A 178 18.90 -16.69 1.67
CA VAL A 178 17.80 -16.22 0.81
C VAL A 178 17.25 -17.37 -0.02
N ARG A 179 18.12 -18.21 -0.60
CA ARG A 179 17.72 -19.44 -1.30
C ARG A 179 16.92 -20.38 -0.41
N ALA A 180 17.37 -20.62 0.83
CA ALA A 180 16.65 -21.46 1.78
C ALA A 180 15.24 -20.92 2.07
N LEU A 181 15.10 -19.60 2.28
CA LEU A 181 13.80 -18.98 2.48
C LEU A 181 12.88 -19.13 1.27
N VAL A 182 13.38 -18.87 0.05
CA VAL A 182 12.57 -19.00 -1.18
C VAL A 182 12.16 -20.44 -1.42
N ARG A 183 13.08 -21.41 -1.28
CA ARG A 183 12.76 -22.85 -1.37
C ARG A 183 11.64 -23.24 -0.40
N TYR A 184 11.75 -22.82 0.86
CA TYR A 184 10.72 -23.07 1.86
C TYR A 184 9.37 -22.43 1.48
N TRP A 185 9.37 -21.17 1.01
CA TRP A 185 8.13 -20.51 0.59
C TRP A 185 7.51 -21.13 -0.67
N CYS A 186 8.33 -21.68 -1.57
CA CYS A 186 7.87 -22.39 -2.76
C CYS A 186 7.45 -23.84 -2.45
N ALA A 187 7.48 -24.28 -1.19
CA ALA A 187 7.23 -25.67 -0.80
C ALA A 187 8.09 -26.68 -1.57
N GLN A 188 9.31 -26.28 -1.92
CA GLN A 188 10.26 -27.16 -2.61
C GLN A 188 10.92 -28.10 -1.61
N PRO A 189 11.03 -29.40 -1.91
CA PRO A 189 11.69 -30.35 -1.04
C PRO A 189 13.17 -30.03 -0.90
N ALA A 190 13.70 -30.16 0.32
CA ALA A 190 15.12 -30.04 0.60
C ALA A 190 15.51 -30.98 1.75
N ALA A 191 16.63 -31.69 1.57
CA ALA A 191 17.16 -32.55 2.63
C ALA A 191 17.41 -31.72 3.90
N ALA A 192 16.97 -32.24 5.04
CA ALA A 192 17.10 -31.63 6.37
C ALA A 192 16.32 -30.31 6.62
N MET A 193 15.37 -29.93 5.75
CA MET A 193 14.47 -28.79 6.00
C MET A 193 13.04 -29.27 6.31
N PRO A 194 12.35 -28.67 7.30
CA PRO A 194 10.93 -28.96 7.51
C PRO A 194 10.13 -28.63 6.25
N ALA A 195 9.35 -29.60 5.79
CA ALA A 195 8.51 -29.46 4.61
C ALA A 195 7.35 -28.49 4.89
N ARG A 196 6.94 -27.77 3.86
CA ARG A 196 5.73 -26.95 3.86
C ARG A 196 4.69 -27.62 2.96
N GLU A 197 3.47 -27.81 3.46
CA GLU A 197 2.39 -28.47 2.71
C GLU A 197 2.01 -27.73 1.42
N GLN A 198 1.96 -26.39 1.48
CA GLN A 198 1.53 -25.57 0.36
C GLN A 198 2.42 -24.34 0.17
N ALA A 199 2.79 -24.07 -1.08
CA ALA A 199 3.54 -22.89 -1.46
C ALA A 199 2.82 -21.59 -1.02
N CYS A 200 3.60 -20.61 -0.57
CA CYS A 200 3.12 -19.25 -0.40
C CYS A 200 2.78 -18.63 -1.76
N SER A 201 1.91 -17.63 -1.75
CA SER A 201 1.60 -16.90 -2.98
C SER A 201 2.81 -16.13 -3.51
N ALA A 202 2.91 -16.00 -4.83
CA ALA A 202 3.93 -15.18 -5.49
C ALA A 202 3.97 -13.73 -4.95
N ALA A 203 2.82 -13.17 -4.61
CA ALA A 203 2.73 -11.84 -4.00
C ALA A 203 3.43 -11.77 -2.63
N TYR A 204 3.28 -12.80 -1.81
CA TYR A 204 3.96 -12.89 -0.53
C TYR A 204 5.47 -13.04 -0.71
N ILE A 205 5.92 -13.95 -1.58
CA ILE A 205 7.34 -14.20 -1.85
C ILE A 205 8.04 -12.92 -2.31
N GLN A 206 7.48 -12.25 -3.33
CA GLN A 206 8.05 -10.99 -3.84
C GLN A 206 8.05 -9.88 -2.78
N GLN A 207 7.03 -9.82 -1.90
CA GLN A 207 7.01 -8.88 -0.78
C GLN A 207 8.13 -9.16 0.21
N GLN A 208 8.33 -10.42 0.62
CA GLN A 208 9.41 -10.78 1.54
C GLN A 208 10.78 -10.47 0.94
N LEU A 209 11.02 -10.81 -0.34
CA LEU A 209 12.25 -10.46 -1.05
C LEU A 209 12.46 -8.94 -1.16
N SER A 210 11.38 -8.18 -1.37
CA SER A 210 11.47 -6.71 -1.35
C SER A 210 11.88 -6.17 0.02
N ILE A 211 11.40 -6.77 1.12
CA ILE A 211 11.79 -6.37 2.48
C ILE A 211 13.25 -6.75 2.75
N LEU A 212 13.67 -7.96 2.34
CA LEU A 212 15.05 -8.40 2.46
C LEU A 212 16.02 -7.52 1.66
N ARG A 213 15.66 -7.05 0.45
CA ARG A 213 16.48 -6.09 -0.30
C ARG A 213 16.74 -4.81 0.48
N VAL A 214 15.70 -4.29 1.14
CA VAL A 214 15.84 -3.09 1.97
C VAL A 214 16.75 -3.36 3.17
N PHE A 215 16.53 -4.47 3.85
CA PHE A 215 17.37 -4.89 4.97
C PHE A 215 18.83 -5.11 4.56
N ALA A 216 19.07 -5.75 3.42
CA ALA A 216 20.40 -5.97 2.86
C ALA A 216 21.13 -4.65 2.59
N GLY A 217 20.41 -3.62 2.13
CA GLY A 217 20.94 -2.26 2.02
C GLY A 217 21.39 -1.67 3.37
N TRP A 218 20.63 -1.89 4.45
CA TRP A 218 20.98 -1.38 5.79
C TRP A 218 22.26 -1.97 6.36
N ILE A 219 22.58 -3.22 6.01
CA ILE A 219 23.77 -3.92 6.48
C ILE A 219 24.95 -3.84 5.49
N GLY A 220 24.90 -2.94 4.51
CA GLY A 220 25.98 -2.75 3.54
C GLY A 220 26.09 -3.85 2.47
N LYS A 221 25.07 -4.71 2.33
CA LYS A 221 25.03 -5.82 1.36
C LYS A 221 24.04 -5.54 0.23
N ALA A 222 24.08 -4.34 -0.36
CA ALA A 222 23.28 -4.02 -1.53
C ALA A 222 23.60 -5.02 -2.67
N GLY A 223 22.57 -5.47 -3.39
CA GLY A 223 22.71 -6.49 -4.46
C GLY A 223 22.66 -7.94 -3.98
N LEU A 224 22.69 -8.21 -2.67
CA LEU A 224 22.62 -9.58 -2.12
C LEU A 224 21.34 -10.35 -2.53
N VAL A 225 20.22 -9.64 -2.69
CA VAL A 225 18.91 -10.26 -2.92
C VAL A 225 18.46 -9.98 -4.35
N HIS A 226 18.45 -11.04 -5.15
CA HIS A 226 18.10 -11.04 -6.56
C HIS A 226 16.58 -10.96 -6.80
N GLU A 227 16.19 -10.92 -8.07
CA GLU A 227 14.79 -11.07 -8.48
C GLU A 227 14.27 -12.48 -8.14
N ALA A 228 12.96 -12.61 -7.90
CA ALA A 228 12.38 -13.87 -7.45
C ALA A 228 12.65 -15.05 -8.41
N LYS A 229 12.64 -14.79 -9.73
CA LYS A 229 12.90 -15.80 -10.77
C LYS A 229 14.32 -16.38 -10.73
N ALA A 230 15.29 -15.67 -10.14
CA ALA A 230 16.67 -16.14 -10.02
C ALA A 230 16.84 -17.25 -8.96
N TYR A 231 15.78 -17.53 -8.20
CA TYR A 231 15.78 -18.48 -7.09
C TYR A 231 14.96 -19.74 -7.35
N VAL A 232 14.28 -19.85 -8.50
CA VAL A 232 13.39 -20.95 -8.83
C VAL A 232 13.63 -21.43 -10.26
N GLU A 233 13.47 -22.73 -10.49
CA GLU A 233 13.56 -23.31 -11.85
C GLU A 233 12.33 -22.93 -12.70
N ASP A 234 11.14 -22.98 -12.11
CA ASP A 234 9.90 -22.56 -12.75
C ASP A 234 9.53 -21.12 -12.31
N PRO A 235 9.63 -20.12 -13.21
CA PRO A 235 9.26 -18.74 -12.91
C PRO A 235 7.78 -18.57 -12.57
N ALA A 236 6.88 -19.48 -12.99
CA ALA A 236 5.45 -19.39 -12.72
C ALA A 236 5.16 -19.44 -11.20
N LEU A 237 5.98 -20.15 -10.42
CA LEU A 237 5.88 -20.22 -8.95
C LEU A 237 5.97 -18.85 -8.26
N VAL A 238 6.64 -17.89 -8.89
CA VAL A 238 6.89 -16.56 -8.33
C VAL A 238 6.32 -15.44 -9.19
N ALA A 239 5.60 -15.77 -10.26
CA ALA A 239 4.95 -14.81 -11.13
C ALA A 239 3.66 -14.26 -10.50
N ARG A 240 3.44 -12.94 -10.60
CA ARG A 240 2.21 -12.30 -10.10
C ARG A 240 1.23 -12.06 -11.22
N HIS A 241 0.05 -12.66 -11.08
CA HIS A 241 -1.12 -12.30 -11.88
C HIS A 241 -1.91 -11.22 -11.15
N TYR A 242 -2.07 -10.06 -11.79
CA TYR A 242 -2.77 -8.91 -11.22
C TYR A 242 -4.24 -8.84 -11.62
N ALA A 243 -4.61 -9.41 -12.76
CA ALA A 243 -5.98 -9.50 -13.20
C ALA A 243 -6.77 -10.47 -12.30
N ALA A 244 -7.95 -10.06 -11.86
CA ALA A 244 -8.85 -10.91 -11.10
C ALA A 244 -9.20 -12.16 -11.89
N GLN A 245 -8.93 -13.33 -11.31
CA GLN A 245 -9.26 -14.64 -11.89
C GLN A 245 -10.60 -15.18 -11.39
N ARG A 246 -11.14 -14.59 -10.32
CA ARG A 246 -12.40 -14.94 -9.69
C ARG A 246 -13.05 -13.65 -9.18
N ASP A 247 -14.38 -13.61 -9.21
CA ASP A 247 -15.12 -12.52 -8.61
C ASP A 247 -15.15 -12.63 -7.08
N PHE A 248 -14.68 -11.58 -6.41
CA PHE A 248 -14.65 -11.44 -4.96
C PHE A 248 -15.77 -10.55 -4.42
N SER A 249 -16.72 -10.12 -5.28
CA SER A 249 -17.96 -9.45 -4.87
C SER A 249 -18.77 -10.34 -3.92
N TRP A 250 -19.60 -9.75 -3.06
CA TRP A 250 -20.42 -10.56 -2.16
C TRP A 250 -21.52 -11.29 -2.94
N ALA A 251 -22.15 -10.60 -3.89
CA ALA A 251 -23.17 -11.19 -4.76
C ALA A 251 -22.69 -12.46 -5.48
N ALA A 252 -21.51 -12.45 -6.11
CA ALA A 252 -20.98 -13.64 -6.79
C ALA A 252 -20.60 -14.79 -5.85
N ASN A 253 -20.56 -14.54 -4.54
CA ASN A 253 -20.33 -15.56 -3.52
C ASN A 253 -21.62 -15.90 -2.74
N GLY A 254 -22.79 -15.57 -3.29
CA GLY A 254 -24.09 -15.92 -2.74
C GLY A 254 -24.46 -15.15 -1.46
N VAL A 255 -23.77 -14.04 -1.18
CA VAL A 255 -24.03 -13.21 0.01
C VAL A 255 -24.83 -11.99 -0.39
N ASP A 256 -26.05 -11.86 0.14
CA ASP A 256 -26.84 -10.63 0.05
C ASP A 256 -26.21 -9.54 0.93
N ALA A 257 -25.64 -8.53 0.28
CA ALA A 257 -24.98 -7.43 0.95
C ALA A 257 -25.93 -6.56 1.76
N GLN A 258 -27.16 -6.33 1.32
CA GLN A 258 -28.09 -5.46 2.05
C GLN A 258 -28.51 -6.11 3.36
N THR A 259 -28.94 -7.38 3.30
CA THR A 259 -29.34 -8.16 4.47
C THR A 259 -28.18 -8.30 5.46
N LEU A 260 -26.97 -8.61 5.00
CA LEU A 260 -25.83 -8.79 5.90
C LEU A 260 -25.35 -7.47 6.50
N VAL A 261 -25.40 -6.36 5.75
CA VAL A 261 -25.09 -5.02 6.29
C VAL A 261 -26.12 -4.59 7.33
N ALA A 262 -27.42 -4.86 7.12
CA ALA A 262 -28.45 -4.60 8.12
C ALA A 262 -28.18 -5.37 9.42
N LYS A 263 -27.91 -6.68 9.34
CA LYS A 263 -27.53 -7.51 10.50
C LYS A 263 -26.30 -6.96 11.24
N VAL A 264 -25.28 -6.52 10.51
CA VAL A 264 -24.09 -5.89 11.14
C VAL A 264 -24.47 -4.56 11.80
N THR A 265 -25.39 -3.80 11.21
CA THR A 265 -25.84 -2.50 11.73
C THR A 265 -26.59 -2.64 13.05
N GLU A 266 -27.41 -3.69 13.20
CA GLU A 266 -28.06 -4.05 14.46
C GLU A 266 -27.06 -4.38 15.57
N MET A 267 -26.00 -5.13 15.24
CA MET A 267 -24.94 -5.46 16.20
C MET A 267 -24.04 -4.25 16.52
N ASP A 268 -23.68 -3.48 15.51
CA ASP A 268 -22.79 -2.33 15.60
C ASP A 268 -23.13 -1.31 14.51
N ARG A 269 -23.89 -0.29 14.89
CA ARG A 269 -24.32 0.77 13.98
C ARG A 269 -23.18 1.47 13.25
N TYR A 270 -22.00 1.60 13.86
CA TYR A 270 -20.86 2.29 13.23
C TYR A 270 -20.20 1.39 12.18
N VAL A 271 -20.03 0.10 12.46
CA VAL A 271 -19.45 -0.84 11.49
C VAL A 271 -20.43 -1.10 10.34
N GLY A 272 -21.74 -1.17 10.63
CA GLY A 272 -22.80 -1.29 9.64
C GLY A 272 -22.74 -0.18 8.59
N ILE A 273 -22.77 1.08 9.02
CA ILE A 273 -22.67 2.22 8.09
C ILE A 273 -21.32 2.27 7.37
N GLN A 274 -20.23 1.83 8.00
CA GLN A 274 -18.92 1.73 7.35
C GLN A 274 -18.95 0.72 6.19
N LEU A 275 -19.60 -0.44 6.37
CA LEU A 275 -19.80 -1.41 5.29
C LEU A 275 -20.72 -0.85 4.20
N ARG A 276 -21.81 -0.17 4.56
CA ARG A 276 -22.72 0.48 3.59
C ARG A 276 -21.97 1.50 2.73
N LEU A 277 -21.11 2.34 3.32
CA LEU A 277 -20.24 3.26 2.57
C LEU A 277 -19.21 2.56 1.68
N MET A 278 -18.70 1.40 2.10
CA MET A 278 -17.80 0.59 1.28
C MET A 278 -18.51 0.00 0.06
N LEU A 279 -19.77 -0.42 0.20
CA LEU A 279 -20.61 -0.88 -0.91
C LEU A 279 -21.01 0.28 -1.84
N ALA A 280 -21.53 1.36 -1.28
CA ALA A 280 -22.07 2.49 -2.03
C ALA A 280 -20.98 3.26 -2.81
N PHE A 281 -19.80 3.49 -2.23
CA PHE A 281 -18.76 4.37 -2.81
C PHE A 281 -17.42 3.66 -3.07
N GLY A 282 -17.43 2.32 -2.99
CA GLY A 282 -16.23 1.51 -3.13
C GLY A 282 -15.14 1.89 -2.12
N MET A 283 -15.47 2.43 -0.94
CA MET A 283 -14.46 2.92 0.00
C MET A 283 -13.56 1.79 0.51
N ARG A 284 -12.30 2.12 0.84
CA ARG A 284 -11.46 1.21 1.64
C ARG A 284 -11.89 1.28 3.11
N ARG A 285 -11.66 0.20 3.87
CA ARG A 285 -11.93 0.14 5.32
C ARG A 285 -11.50 1.41 6.06
N LYS A 286 -10.26 1.87 5.85
CA LYS A 286 -9.71 3.06 6.51
C LYS A 286 -10.38 4.36 6.04
N GLU A 287 -10.76 4.44 4.77
CA GLU A 287 -11.50 5.59 4.23
C GLU A 287 -12.88 5.65 4.88
N ALA A 288 -13.62 4.54 4.95
CA ALA A 288 -14.94 4.45 5.57
C ALA A 288 -14.91 4.79 7.07
N VAL A 289 -13.96 4.25 7.83
CA VAL A 289 -13.81 4.55 9.27
C VAL A 289 -13.49 6.02 9.53
N MET A 290 -12.69 6.65 8.67
CA MET A 290 -12.30 8.07 8.82
C MET A 290 -13.21 9.04 8.06
N PHE A 291 -14.29 8.54 7.44
CA PHE A 291 -15.14 9.33 6.57
C PHE A 291 -15.87 10.41 7.37
N ALA A 292 -15.82 11.65 6.91
CA ALA A 292 -16.45 12.79 7.55
C ALA A 292 -17.57 13.33 6.63
N PRO A 293 -18.80 12.80 6.74
CA PRO A 293 -19.84 12.96 5.73
C PRO A 293 -20.29 14.41 5.56
N HIS A 294 -20.34 15.16 6.66
CA HIS A 294 -20.79 16.57 6.70
C HIS A 294 -19.95 17.54 5.86
N VAL A 295 -18.69 17.21 5.60
CA VAL A 295 -17.73 18.07 4.85
C VAL A 295 -17.14 17.37 3.61
N ALA A 296 -17.64 16.17 3.29
CA ALA A 296 -17.12 15.36 2.20
C ALA A 296 -17.75 15.72 0.86
N GLU A 297 -19.05 15.99 0.83
CA GLU A 297 -19.77 16.28 -0.41
C GLU A 297 -19.40 17.68 -0.94
N VAL A 298 -19.08 17.74 -2.23
CA VAL A 298 -18.73 18.95 -2.95
C VAL A 298 -19.44 18.95 -4.31
N PRO A 299 -19.77 20.13 -4.86
CA PRO A 299 -20.34 20.24 -6.21
C PRO A 299 -19.29 19.95 -7.28
N ASP A 300 -19.75 19.71 -8.51
CA ASP A 300 -18.93 19.44 -9.70
C ASP A 300 -17.89 20.54 -9.99
N TYR A 301 -18.23 21.82 -9.83
CA TYR A 301 -17.32 22.94 -10.07
C TYR A 301 -16.15 23.01 -9.06
N ALA A 302 -16.23 22.27 -7.95
CA ALA A 302 -15.14 22.15 -6.98
C ALA A 302 -14.13 21.04 -7.34
N LEU A 303 -14.35 20.34 -8.45
CA LEU A 303 -13.40 19.37 -8.98
C LEU A 303 -12.24 20.06 -9.71
N PRO A 304 -11.09 19.38 -9.85
CA PRO A 304 -10.00 19.87 -10.70
C PRO A 304 -10.50 20.16 -12.13
N LYS A 305 -10.01 21.26 -12.73
CA LYS A 305 -10.34 21.62 -14.11
C LYS A 305 -10.07 20.45 -15.06
N GLY A 306 -11.06 20.11 -15.89
CA GLY A 306 -10.97 18.99 -16.83
C GLY A 306 -11.21 17.61 -16.20
N HIS A 307 -11.74 17.53 -14.97
CA HIS A 307 -12.14 16.26 -14.38
C HIS A 307 -13.24 15.61 -15.25
N PRO A 308 -13.02 14.41 -15.83
CA PRO A 308 -13.93 13.84 -16.84
C PRO A 308 -15.37 13.67 -16.36
N ALA A 309 -15.55 13.32 -15.08
CA ALA A 309 -16.87 13.08 -14.50
C ALA A 309 -17.70 14.35 -14.22
N ALA A 310 -17.10 15.55 -14.22
CA ALA A 310 -17.78 16.79 -13.79
C ALA A 310 -19.02 17.09 -14.64
N MET A 311 -19.02 16.72 -15.92
CA MET A 311 -20.13 16.98 -16.83
C MET A 311 -21.35 16.05 -16.64
N ARG A 312 -21.22 14.98 -15.83
CA ARG A 312 -22.24 13.92 -15.71
C ARG A 312 -22.97 13.91 -14.37
N PHE A 313 -22.36 14.40 -13.30
CA PHE A 313 -22.91 14.29 -11.95
C PHE A 313 -22.87 15.64 -11.23
N VAL A 314 -23.89 15.90 -10.41
CA VAL A 314 -24.08 17.19 -9.71
C VAL A 314 -23.18 17.31 -8.47
N SER A 315 -22.92 16.20 -7.77
CA SER A 315 -22.12 16.19 -6.54
C SER A 315 -21.17 15.01 -6.43
N PHE A 316 -20.11 15.21 -5.67
CA PHE A 316 -18.99 14.30 -5.50
C PHE A 316 -18.54 14.25 -4.04
N LEU A 317 -18.03 13.12 -3.59
CA LEU A 317 -17.34 13.01 -2.30
C LEU A 317 -15.84 13.27 -2.47
N ARG A 318 -15.33 14.29 -1.78
CA ARG A 318 -13.91 14.62 -1.64
C ARG A 318 -13.27 13.76 -0.54
N ILE A 319 -12.67 12.63 -0.92
CA ILE A 319 -12.11 11.64 0.03
C ILE A 319 -10.58 11.78 0.11
N LYS A 320 -10.09 12.34 1.22
CA LYS A 320 -8.64 12.43 1.54
C LYS A 320 -8.27 11.64 2.80
N ARG A 321 -9.12 11.65 3.82
CA ARG A 321 -8.86 10.93 5.08
C ARG A 321 -8.88 9.42 4.83
N GLY A 322 -7.91 8.71 5.39
CA GLY A 322 -7.82 7.25 5.29
C GLY A 322 -7.35 6.68 3.95
N THR A 323 -7.16 7.51 2.91
CA THR A 323 -6.69 7.04 1.61
C THR A 323 -5.25 6.53 1.69
N LYS A 324 -4.94 5.56 0.83
CA LYS A 324 -3.57 5.02 0.74
C LYS A 324 -2.63 6.12 0.25
N GLY A 325 -1.58 6.42 1.02
CA GLY A 325 -0.60 7.46 0.68
C GLY A 325 -1.10 8.90 0.84
N GLY A 326 -2.31 9.11 1.39
CA GLY A 326 -2.89 10.45 1.54
C GLY A 326 -3.33 11.10 0.23
N HIS A 327 -3.44 10.32 -0.84
CA HIS A 327 -3.89 10.79 -2.14
C HIS A 327 -5.38 11.13 -2.10
N LEU A 328 -5.71 12.36 -2.47
CA LEU A 328 -7.09 12.80 -2.61
C LEU A 328 -7.73 12.07 -3.80
N ARG A 329 -8.97 11.58 -3.61
CA ARG A 329 -9.81 11.10 -4.70
C ARG A 329 -11.20 11.72 -4.62
N TYR A 330 -11.85 11.79 -5.77
CA TYR A 330 -13.25 12.17 -5.88
C TYR A 330 -14.05 10.95 -6.34
N THR A 331 -15.24 10.78 -5.78
CA THR A 331 -16.19 9.75 -6.24
C THR A 331 -17.55 10.39 -6.39
N ALA A 332 -18.24 10.12 -7.49
CA ALA A 332 -19.52 10.74 -7.79
C ALA A 332 -20.62 10.18 -6.89
N VAL A 333 -21.62 11.02 -6.59
CA VAL A 333 -22.92 10.60 -6.07
C VAL A 333 -23.86 10.45 -7.27
N ARG A 334 -24.23 9.21 -7.56
CA ARG A 334 -24.76 8.73 -8.86
C ARG A 334 -26.15 8.12 -8.74
N SER A 335 -26.50 7.61 -7.55
CA SER A 335 -27.76 6.90 -7.33
C SER A 335 -28.38 7.29 -5.99
N ASP A 336 -29.65 6.96 -5.81
CA ASP A 336 -30.39 7.25 -4.59
C ASP A 336 -29.88 6.41 -3.41
N GLU A 337 -29.44 5.16 -3.65
CA GLU A 337 -28.82 4.31 -2.62
C GLU A 337 -27.52 4.94 -2.08
N GLN A 338 -26.75 5.61 -2.95
CA GLN A 338 -25.56 6.36 -2.52
C GLN A 338 -25.93 7.58 -1.68
N ARG A 339 -27.02 8.29 -2.03
CA ARG A 339 -27.53 9.42 -1.23
C ARG A 339 -28.01 8.95 0.13
N GLU A 340 -28.78 7.87 0.19
CA GLU A 340 -29.24 7.26 1.45
C GLU A 340 -28.06 6.86 2.35
N ALA A 341 -27.05 6.19 1.80
CA ALA A 341 -25.86 5.81 2.54
C ALA A 341 -25.11 7.03 3.09
N LEU A 342 -25.08 8.15 2.35
CA LEU A 342 -24.50 9.41 2.82
C LEU A 342 -25.33 10.04 3.95
N GLU A 343 -26.65 10.05 3.82
CA GLU A 343 -27.54 10.61 4.84
C GLU A 343 -27.51 9.80 6.14
N GLU A 344 -27.48 8.47 6.06
CA GLU A 344 -27.26 7.62 7.23
C GLU A 344 -25.91 7.90 7.89
N ALA A 345 -24.85 8.10 7.09
CA ALA A 345 -23.54 8.47 7.62
C ALA A 345 -23.58 9.83 8.34
N ARG A 346 -24.31 10.81 7.80
CA ARG A 346 -24.54 12.12 8.45
C ARG A 346 -25.23 11.97 9.80
N ARG A 347 -26.23 11.08 9.93
CA ARG A 347 -26.90 10.80 11.22
C ARG A 347 -25.96 10.19 12.26
N VAL A 348 -25.01 9.37 11.82
CA VAL A 348 -24.02 8.73 12.72
C VAL A 348 -22.92 9.72 13.16
N ALA A 349 -22.45 10.57 12.25
CA ALA A 349 -21.45 11.59 12.55
C ALA A 349 -22.09 12.81 13.24
N LYS A 350 -21.98 12.88 14.57
CA LYS A 350 -22.71 13.87 15.39
C LYS A 350 -22.33 15.35 15.17
N THR A 351 -21.14 15.63 14.64
CA THR A 351 -20.62 17.00 14.50
C THR A 351 -20.22 17.28 13.06
N ARG A 352 -20.14 18.57 12.69
CA ARG A 352 -19.74 19.02 11.35
C ARG A 352 -18.42 18.40 10.87
N ASP A 353 -17.42 18.32 11.73
CA ASP A 353 -16.11 17.72 11.38
C ASP A 353 -15.97 16.26 11.84
N GLY A 354 -17.04 15.70 12.41
CA GLY A 354 -17.12 14.36 12.95
C GLY A 354 -16.98 13.29 11.86
N HIS A 355 -16.48 12.12 12.27
CA HIS A 355 -16.32 10.98 11.39
C HIS A 355 -17.23 9.82 11.78
N VAL A 356 -17.41 8.88 10.84
CA VAL A 356 -18.25 7.69 11.01
C VAL A 356 -17.65 6.63 11.95
N GLY A 357 -16.35 6.72 12.26
CA GLY A 357 -15.74 5.91 13.33
C GLY A 357 -16.40 6.16 14.70
N CYS A 358 -16.49 5.10 15.52
CA CYS A 358 -17.08 5.19 16.86
C CYS A 358 -16.37 6.26 17.72
N PRO A 359 -17.11 7.23 18.31
CA PRO A 359 -16.55 8.27 19.17
C PRO A 359 -15.75 7.73 20.35
N GLY A 360 -14.75 8.49 20.81
CA GLY A 360 -13.91 8.12 21.96
C GLY A 360 -12.86 7.04 21.66
N LEU A 361 -12.84 6.48 20.46
CA LEU A 361 -11.82 5.52 20.04
C LEU A 361 -10.72 6.19 19.22
N THR A 362 -9.47 5.78 19.46
CA THR A 362 -8.37 6.05 18.54
C THR A 362 -8.60 5.35 17.21
N LEU A 363 -7.95 5.82 16.14
CA LEU A 363 -8.05 5.19 14.81
C LEU A 363 -7.67 3.69 14.83
N LYS A 364 -6.67 3.31 15.64
CA LYS A 364 -6.29 1.89 15.80
C LYS A 364 -7.45 1.10 16.40
N GLN A 365 -8.03 1.57 17.50
CA GLN A 365 -9.17 0.95 18.15
C GLN A 365 -10.41 0.90 17.24
N SER A 366 -10.69 1.93 16.45
CA SER A 366 -11.80 1.91 15.48
C SER A 366 -11.60 0.87 14.39
N LEU A 367 -10.37 0.73 13.86
CA LEU A 367 -10.04 -0.30 12.87
C LEU A 367 -10.10 -1.72 13.46
N ASP A 368 -9.66 -1.88 14.71
CA ASP A 368 -9.73 -3.14 15.45
C ASP A 368 -11.19 -3.52 15.74
N ARG A 369 -12.04 -2.55 16.14
CA ARG A 369 -13.49 -2.72 16.31
C ARG A 369 -14.15 -3.19 15.02
N PHE A 370 -13.88 -2.53 13.89
CA PHE A 370 -14.35 -2.98 12.58
C PHE A 370 -13.95 -4.43 12.33
N SER A 371 -12.66 -4.76 12.49
CA SER A 371 -12.14 -6.12 12.28
C SER A 371 -12.77 -7.17 13.19
N ASN A 372 -13.07 -6.82 14.44
CA ASN A 372 -13.70 -7.73 15.38
C ASN A 372 -15.17 -7.98 15.03
N VAL A 373 -15.95 -6.93 14.76
CA VAL A 373 -17.37 -7.07 14.40
C VAL A 373 -17.54 -7.90 13.13
N VAL A 374 -16.81 -7.58 12.06
CA VAL A 374 -16.94 -8.33 10.80
C VAL A 374 -16.51 -9.79 10.97
N ARG A 375 -15.52 -10.07 11.83
CA ARG A 375 -15.10 -11.44 12.16
C ARG A 375 -16.16 -12.18 12.96
N THR A 376 -16.78 -11.54 13.95
CA THR A 376 -17.87 -12.13 14.77
C THR A 376 -19.05 -12.54 13.89
N VAL A 377 -19.41 -11.73 12.90
CA VAL A 377 -20.49 -12.04 11.94
C VAL A 377 -20.07 -13.09 10.91
N GLY A 378 -18.79 -13.48 10.87
CA GLY A 378 -18.27 -14.50 9.97
C GLY A 378 -17.85 -14.00 8.59
N ILE A 379 -17.76 -12.67 8.39
CA ILE A 379 -17.28 -12.02 7.15
C ILE A 379 -15.77 -12.26 7.01
N SER A 380 -15.44 -13.47 6.61
CA SER A 380 -14.09 -13.97 6.39
C SER A 380 -14.12 -15.07 5.34
N ARG A 381 -12.97 -15.33 4.72
CA ARG A 381 -12.84 -16.41 3.73
C ARG A 381 -13.21 -17.79 4.30
N LYS A 382 -12.94 -18.04 5.58
CA LYS A 382 -13.27 -19.31 6.25
C LYS A 382 -14.75 -19.40 6.65
N GLY A 383 -15.36 -18.26 7.01
CA GLY A 383 -16.77 -18.19 7.40
C GLY A 383 -17.67 -18.13 6.16
N LEU A 384 -18.06 -16.93 5.76
CA LEU A 384 -18.98 -16.69 4.64
C LEU A 384 -18.30 -16.71 3.26
N GLY A 385 -17.04 -17.10 3.14
CA GLY A 385 -16.29 -17.08 1.88
C GLY A 385 -15.93 -15.68 1.37
N VAL A 386 -16.42 -14.61 1.99
CA VAL A 386 -16.24 -13.21 1.59
C VAL A 386 -15.36 -12.42 2.54
N SER A 387 -14.95 -11.22 2.14
CA SER A 387 -14.28 -10.25 3.01
C SER A 387 -14.93 -8.88 2.85
N ALA A 388 -14.76 -7.98 3.82
CA ALA A 388 -15.26 -6.61 3.67
C ALA A 388 -14.72 -5.90 2.42
N HIS A 389 -13.48 -6.21 1.98
CA HIS A 389 -12.94 -5.65 0.74
C HIS A 389 -13.71 -6.11 -0.51
N GLY A 390 -14.42 -7.24 -0.44
CA GLY A 390 -15.30 -7.73 -1.50
C GLY A 390 -16.41 -6.74 -1.87
N LEU A 391 -16.87 -5.89 -0.95
CA LEU A 391 -17.84 -4.82 -1.26
C LEU A 391 -17.28 -3.80 -2.26
N ARG A 392 -15.96 -3.56 -2.23
CA ARG A 392 -15.30 -2.72 -3.23
C ARG A 392 -15.17 -3.41 -4.59
N HIS A 393 -15.05 -4.74 -4.62
CA HIS A 393 -15.16 -5.51 -5.88
C HIS A 393 -16.59 -5.43 -6.43
N GLN A 394 -17.59 -5.53 -5.57
CA GLN A 394 -18.99 -5.38 -5.95
C GLN A 394 -19.25 -4.01 -6.56
N PHE A 395 -18.92 -2.92 -5.87
CA PHE A 395 -19.01 -1.55 -6.43
C PHE A 395 -18.33 -1.43 -7.80
N ALA A 396 -17.14 -2.01 -7.98
CA ALA A 396 -16.41 -1.93 -9.23
C ALA A 396 -17.14 -2.63 -10.38
N ASN A 397 -17.68 -3.83 -10.12
CA ASN A 397 -18.42 -4.60 -11.10
C ASN A 397 -19.79 -3.97 -11.41
N ASP A 398 -20.47 -3.44 -10.40
CA ASP A 398 -21.75 -2.75 -10.58
C ASP A 398 -21.55 -1.49 -11.44
N LEU A 399 -20.57 -0.65 -11.11
CA LEU A 399 -20.22 0.53 -11.91
C LEU A 399 -19.79 0.16 -13.34
N TYR A 400 -19.05 -0.94 -13.51
CA TYR A 400 -18.71 -1.41 -14.86
C TYR A 400 -19.97 -1.76 -15.65
N PHE A 401 -20.89 -2.51 -15.05
CA PHE A 401 -22.15 -2.89 -15.68
C PHE A 401 -23.00 -1.66 -16.03
N GLU A 402 -23.07 -0.66 -15.15
CA GLU A 402 -23.78 0.60 -15.41
C GLU A 402 -23.22 1.38 -16.62
N ILE A 403 -21.92 1.26 -16.91
CA ILE A 403 -21.28 1.97 -18.04
C ILE A 403 -21.34 1.13 -19.32
N ALA A 404 -20.96 -0.15 -19.22
CA ALA A 404 -20.77 -1.03 -20.36
C ALA A 404 -22.04 -1.81 -20.73
N THR A 405 -23.06 -1.81 -19.88
CA THR A 405 -24.32 -2.57 -20.01
C THR A 405 -24.16 -4.10 -20.18
N VAL A 406 -22.95 -4.59 -19.93
CA VAL A 406 -22.59 -6.02 -19.93
C VAL A 406 -21.77 -6.32 -18.68
N ARG A 407 -21.76 -7.59 -18.26
CA ARG A 407 -20.95 -8.04 -17.11
C ARG A 407 -19.46 -7.81 -17.38
N SER A 408 -18.67 -7.69 -16.32
CA SER A 408 -17.21 -7.55 -16.44
C SER A 408 -16.53 -8.86 -16.87
N PRO A 409 -15.31 -8.84 -17.39
CA PRO A 409 -14.60 -10.06 -17.79
C PRO A 409 -14.49 -11.14 -16.69
N VAL A 410 -14.28 -10.74 -15.43
CA VAL A 410 -14.21 -11.70 -14.31
C VAL A 410 -15.57 -12.36 -13.99
N GLN A 411 -16.66 -11.75 -14.45
CA GLN A 411 -18.03 -12.26 -14.35
C GLN A 411 -18.51 -12.95 -15.64
N GLY A 412 -17.61 -13.26 -16.59
CA GLY A 412 -17.97 -13.89 -17.86
C GLY A 412 -18.57 -12.94 -18.88
N GLY A 413 -18.26 -11.64 -18.78
CA GLY A 413 -18.73 -10.59 -19.69
C GLY A 413 -18.44 -10.82 -21.18
N ASP A 414 -19.11 -10.03 -22.02
CA ASP A 414 -19.03 -10.17 -23.48
C ASP A 414 -17.61 -9.85 -24.02
N PRO A 415 -16.92 -10.83 -24.63
CA PRO A 415 -15.63 -10.60 -25.26
C PRO A 415 -15.72 -9.69 -26.50
N ALA A 416 -16.87 -9.66 -27.18
CA ALA A 416 -17.13 -8.87 -28.38
C ALA A 416 -17.45 -7.39 -28.10
N LEU A 417 -17.64 -7.01 -26.82
CA LEU A 417 -17.83 -5.60 -26.44
C LEU A 417 -16.72 -4.72 -27.06
N ASP A 418 -17.14 -3.60 -27.64
CA ASP A 418 -16.24 -2.61 -28.24
C ASP A 418 -15.07 -2.29 -27.28
N PRO A 419 -13.81 -2.53 -27.70
CA PRO A 419 -12.63 -2.21 -26.91
C PRO A 419 -12.57 -0.75 -26.43
N ALA A 420 -13.16 0.21 -27.15
CA ALA A 420 -13.24 1.61 -26.72
C ALA A 420 -14.15 1.77 -25.50
N VAL A 421 -15.36 1.20 -25.54
CA VAL A 421 -16.31 1.18 -24.42
C VAL A 421 -15.71 0.47 -23.21
N ARG A 422 -15.08 -0.69 -23.42
CA ARG A 422 -14.41 -1.43 -22.33
C ARG A 422 -13.32 -0.59 -21.68
N ARG A 423 -12.47 0.07 -22.47
CA ARG A 423 -11.38 0.92 -21.98
C ARG A 423 -11.90 2.11 -21.19
N ASP A 424 -13.00 2.73 -21.64
CA ASP A 424 -13.67 3.79 -20.92
C ASP A 424 -14.24 3.31 -19.58
N ALA A 425 -14.93 2.18 -19.55
CA ALA A 425 -15.44 1.59 -18.31
C ALA A 425 -14.31 1.30 -17.31
N TYR A 426 -13.18 0.73 -17.75
CA TYR A 426 -12.01 0.51 -16.89
C TYR A 426 -11.42 1.81 -16.34
N ARG A 427 -11.37 2.86 -17.16
CA ARG A 427 -10.90 4.20 -16.75
C ARG A 427 -11.84 4.80 -15.70
N GLN A 428 -13.14 4.84 -15.95
CA GLN A 428 -14.12 5.42 -15.03
C GLN A 428 -14.15 4.66 -13.70
N VAL A 429 -14.08 3.33 -13.72
CA VAL A 429 -13.93 2.51 -12.50
C VAL A 429 -12.65 2.87 -11.76
N ALA A 430 -11.51 3.00 -12.45
CA ALA A 430 -10.25 3.38 -11.82
C ALA A 430 -10.34 4.76 -11.14
N GLU A 431 -10.89 5.75 -11.84
CA GLU A 431 -11.08 7.12 -11.34
C GLU A 431 -11.94 7.15 -10.09
N GLN A 432 -13.13 6.55 -10.15
CA GLN A 432 -14.05 6.44 -9.00
C GLN A 432 -13.40 5.73 -7.83
N LEU A 433 -12.57 4.72 -8.09
CA LEU A 433 -11.80 3.97 -7.09
C LEU A 433 -10.53 4.71 -6.59
N GLY A 434 -10.21 5.88 -7.14
CA GLY A 434 -9.04 6.70 -6.78
C GLY A 434 -7.72 6.14 -7.29
N HIS A 435 -7.72 5.57 -8.49
CA HIS A 435 -6.55 5.05 -9.19
C HIS A 435 -6.22 5.91 -10.40
N HIS A 436 -4.99 6.45 -10.44
CA HIS A 436 -4.50 7.20 -11.61
C HIS A 436 -4.21 6.32 -12.84
N ARG A 437 -4.11 5.00 -12.65
CA ARG A 437 -3.76 4.04 -13.70
C ARG A 437 -4.98 3.16 -14.00
N PRO A 438 -5.58 3.24 -15.21
CA PRO A 438 -6.74 2.45 -15.58
C PRO A 438 -6.53 0.93 -15.44
N GLN A 439 -5.29 0.46 -15.65
CA GLN A 439 -4.94 -0.95 -15.57
C GLN A 439 -5.19 -1.54 -14.17
N VAL A 440 -5.27 -0.72 -13.13
CA VAL A 440 -5.57 -1.21 -11.77
C VAL A 440 -6.98 -1.78 -11.66
N SER A 441 -7.91 -1.35 -12.51
CA SER A 441 -9.26 -1.91 -12.58
C SER A 441 -9.27 -3.40 -12.94
N THR A 442 -8.23 -3.92 -13.60
CA THR A 442 -8.10 -5.37 -13.89
C THR A 442 -8.09 -6.22 -12.62
N ALA A 443 -7.60 -5.69 -11.49
CA ALA A 443 -7.62 -6.38 -10.21
C ALA A 443 -9.03 -6.54 -9.63
N TYR A 444 -10.02 -5.81 -10.16
CA TYR A 444 -11.42 -5.88 -9.75
C TYR A 444 -12.29 -6.53 -10.83
N LEU A 445 -12.06 -6.18 -12.10
CA LEU A 445 -12.89 -6.53 -13.25
C LEU A 445 -12.36 -7.73 -14.06
N GLY A 446 -11.13 -8.16 -13.77
CA GLY A 446 -10.42 -9.16 -14.58
C GLY A 446 -9.81 -8.58 -15.85
N SER A 447 -9.37 -9.47 -16.73
CA SER A 447 -8.97 -9.18 -18.09
C SER A 447 -9.59 -10.23 -19.00
N LEU A 448 -9.87 -9.89 -20.26
CA LEU A 448 -10.17 -10.93 -21.24
C LEU A 448 -8.98 -11.89 -21.29
N ARG A 449 -9.26 -13.19 -21.23
CA ARG A 449 -8.28 -14.19 -21.63
C ARG A 449 -8.06 -13.96 -23.12
N GLN A 450 -6.81 -13.78 -23.55
CA GLN A 450 -6.49 -14.02 -24.94
C GLN A 450 -6.71 -15.52 -25.15
N GLU A 451 -7.73 -15.90 -25.90
CA GLU A 451 -7.76 -17.24 -26.49
C GLU A 451 -6.58 -17.30 -27.45
N GLY A 452 -5.55 -18.07 -27.09
CA GLY A 452 -4.33 -18.18 -27.86
C GLY A 452 -3.52 -19.40 -27.43
N GLY A 453 -3.63 -20.48 -28.21
CA GLY A 453 -2.77 -21.65 -28.14
C GLY A 453 -3.49 -22.96 -28.47
N THR A 454 -3.86 -23.13 -29.74
CA THR A 454 -4.20 -24.38 -30.45
C THR A 454 -4.21 -25.69 -29.65
N ASN A 455 -5.37 -26.36 -29.65
CA ASN A 455 -5.50 -27.80 -29.41
C ASN A 455 -4.45 -28.56 -30.24
N ASN A 456 -3.52 -29.21 -29.55
CA ASN A 456 -2.72 -30.29 -30.12
C ASN A 456 -3.59 -31.56 -30.11
N GLU A 457 -4.53 -31.64 -31.05
CA GLU A 457 -5.20 -32.89 -31.45
C GLU A 457 -5.00 -33.08 -32.95
N ALA A 458 -3.78 -33.41 -33.34
CA ALA A 458 -3.47 -33.92 -34.68
C ALA A 458 -2.12 -34.66 -34.65
N SER A 459 -2.07 -35.83 -34.03
CA SER A 459 -1.01 -36.83 -34.23
C SER A 459 -1.47 -38.20 -33.72
N ALA A 460 -2.49 -38.76 -34.36
CA ALA A 460 -2.80 -40.18 -34.29
C ALA A 460 -3.57 -40.58 -35.55
N GLN A 461 -2.90 -40.57 -36.71
CA GLN A 461 -3.27 -41.33 -37.92
C GLN A 461 -2.25 -41.08 -39.04
N HIS A 462 -1.21 -41.92 -39.10
CA HIS A 462 -0.45 -42.41 -40.26
C HIS A 462 0.72 -43.22 -39.67
N GLN A 463 0.59 -44.54 -39.50
CA GLN A 463 1.00 -45.59 -40.44
C GLN A 463 2.48 -45.49 -40.87
N GLY A 464 3.25 -46.50 -40.45
CA GLY A 464 4.68 -46.70 -40.72
C GLY A 464 5.28 -47.59 -39.64
#